data_AF-D7WE27-F1
#
_entry.id   AF-D7WE27-F1
#
_cell.length_a   1.000
_cell.length_b   1.000
_cell.length_c   1.000
_cell.angle_alpha   90.00
_cell.angle_beta   90.00
_cell.angle_gamma   90.00
#
_symmetry.space_group_name_H-M   'P 1'
#
loop_
_entity.id
_entity.type
_entity.pdbx_description
1 polymer ?
#
loop_
_entity_poly.entity_id
_entity_poly.type
_entity_poly.pdbx_seq_one_letter_code
_entity_poly.pdbx_strand_id
1 'polypeptide(L)'
;MARRGAFRNWDDYFIPGTRTLRNLFVSDEEPFGVEDPEKLRVLESVNTEFRLNELATNPLPGNFDYAHMKAIHRHIFQDVYE
;
A
#
# COMPACT_ATOMS: atom_id res chain seq x y z
N MET A 1 -14.65 5.35 -11.47
CA MET A 1 -14.12 6.42 -10.61
C MET A 1 -14.36 6.01 -9.17
N ALA A 2 -13.38 5.38 -8.51
CA ALA A 2 -13.51 5.03 -7.09
C ALA A 2 -13.47 6.32 -6.26
N ARG A 3 -14.44 6.48 -5.37
CA ARG A 3 -14.48 7.59 -4.41
C ARG A 3 -13.26 7.45 -3.50
N ARG A 4 -12.33 8.42 -3.50
CA ARG A 4 -11.41 8.59 -2.37
C ARG A 4 -12.26 8.75 -1.11
N GLY A 5 -12.36 7.71 -0.30
CA GLY A 5 -12.92 7.81 1.03
C GLY A 5 -12.04 8.78 1.82
N ALA A 6 -12.62 9.86 2.33
CA ALA A 6 -11.88 10.74 3.22
C ALA A 6 -11.61 9.95 4.51
N PHE A 7 -10.35 9.56 4.75
CA PHE A 7 -9.89 9.09 6.06
C PHE A 7 -10.13 10.22 7.07
N ARG A 8 -11.05 10.03 8.00
CA ARG A 8 -11.45 11.01 9.03
C ARG A 8 -10.83 10.70 10.38
N ASN A 9 -10.51 9.43 10.63
CA ASN A 9 -9.85 8.98 11.85
C ASN A 9 -8.92 7.78 11.55
N TRP A 10 -8.22 7.31 12.58
CA TRP A 10 -7.29 6.18 12.46
C TRP A 10 -7.97 4.86 12.09
N ASP A 11 -9.23 4.65 12.51
CA ASP A 11 -9.96 3.42 12.26
C ASP A 11 -10.27 3.22 10.76
N ASP A 12 -10.34 4.31 9.99
CA ASP A 12 -10.57 4.26 8.55
C ASP A 12 -9.44 3.56 7.77
N TYR A 13 -8.23 3.49 8.34
CA TYR A 13 -7.10 2.77 7.76
C TYR A 13 -7.22 1.25 7.88
N PHE A 14 -8.03 0.75 8.82
CA PHE A 14 -8.15 -0.67 9.09
C PHE A 14 -9.37 -1.27 8.38
N ILE A 15 -9.28 -2.56 8.08
CA ILE A 15 -10.44 -3.35 7.67
C ILE A 15 -11.42 -3.39 8.86
N PRO A 16 -12.73 -3.15 8.65
CA PRO A 16 -13.69 -3.07 9.75
C PRO A 16 -13.65 -4.32 10.63
N GLY A 17 -13.50 -4.12 11.95
CA GLY A 17 -13.47 -5.23 12.92
C GLY A 17 -12.10 -5.92 13.07
N THR A 18 -11.07 -5.47 12.35
CA THR A 18 -9.71 -6.02 12.45
C THR A 18 -8.70 -4.94 12.84
N ARG A 19 -7.43 -5.35 12.98
CA ARG A 19 -6.27 -4.44 13.10
C ARG A 19 -5.38 -4.51 11.86
N THR A 20 -5.88 -5.06 10.78
CA THR A 20 -5.19 -5.21 9.50
C THR A 20 -5.52 -4.01 8.63
N LEU A 21 -4.51 -3.42 8.00
CA LEU A 21 -4.72 -2.26 7.13
C LEU A 21 -5.56 -2.66 5.91
N ARG A 22 -6.46 -1.76 5.49
CA ARG A 22 -7.09 -1.86 4.17
C ARG A 22 -6.01 -1.92 3.12
N ASN A 23 -6.16 -2.83 2.19
CA ASN A 23 -5.16 -3.11 1.17
C ASN A 23 -5.84 -3.44 -0.16
N LEU A 24 -5.07 -3.38 -1.24
CA LEU A 24 -5.57 -3.55 -2.60
C LEU A 24 -5.80 -5.03 -3.00
N PHE A 25 -5.48 -5.99 -2.13
CA PHE A 25 -5.68 -7.42 -2.37
C PHE A 25 -7.14 -7.82 -2.10
N VAL A 26 -8.05 -7.34 -2.94
CA VAL A 26 -9.51 -7.53 -2.78
C VAL A 26 -10.03 -8.75 -3.53
N SER A 27 -11.06 -9.39 -2.98
CA SER A 27 -11.88 -10.42 -3.65
C SER A 27 -13.37 -10.22 -3.33
N ASP A 28 -14.23 -11.08 -3.89
CA ASP A 28 -15.67 -11.07 -3.55
C ASP A 28 -15.89 -11.40 -2.06
N GLU A 29 -15.04 -12.25 -1.48
CA GLU A 29 -15.06 -12.60 -0.05
C GLU A 29 -14.35 -11.57 0.85
N GLU A 30 -13.29 -10.93 0.33
CA GLU A 30 -12.45 -9.97 1.05
C GLU A 30 -12.52 -8.58 0.38
N PRO A 31 -13.67 -7.87 0.43
CA PRO A 31 -13.90 -6.65 -0.37
C PRO A 31 -13.08 -5.42 0.09
N PHE A 32 -12.42 -5.50 1.24
CA PHE A 32 -11.59 -4.42 1.82
C PHE A 32 -10.10 -4.77 1.88
N GLY A 33 -9.73 -5.90 1.28
CA GLY A 33 -8.39 -6.46 1.31
C GLY A 33 -8.31 -7.70 2.19
N VAL A 34 -7.15 -8.36 2.15
CA VAL A 34 -6.85 -9.53 2.97
C VAL A 34 -6.92 -9.18 4.45
N GLU A 35 -7.67 -9.96 5.24
CA GLU A 35 -7.86 -9.70 6.68
C GLU A 35 -6.76 -10.31 7.56
N ASP A 36 -6.18 -11.44 7.13
CA ASP A 36 -5.11 -12.13 7.85
C ASP A 36 -3.80 -11.30 7.79
N PRO A 37 -3.28 -10.82 8.94
CA PRO A 37 -2.10 -9.97 8.97
C PRO A 37 -0.82 -10.68 8.50
N GLU A 38 -0.68 -11.99 8.70
CA GLU A 38 0.50 -12.71 8.21
C GLU A 38 0.43 -12.92 6.70
N LYS A 39 -0.76 -13.20 6.16
CA LYS A 39 -0.97 -13.25 4.71
C LYS A 39 -0.70 -11.89 4.07
N LEU A 40 -1.19 -10.80 4.66
CA LEU A 40 -0.90 -9.44 4.18
C LEU A 40 0.60 -9.14 4.22
N ARG A 41 1.31 -9.49 5.30
CA ARG A 41 2.76 -9.27 5.42
C ARG A 41 3.54 -9.94 4.29
N VAL A 42 3.19 -11.17 3.93
CA VAL A 42 3.82 -11.90 2.81
C VAL A 42 3.53 -11.21 1.47
N LEU A 43 2.27 -10.85 1.22
CA LEU A 43 1.88 -10.18 -0.02
C LEU A 43 2.54 -8.79 -0.17
N GLU A 44 2.58 -8.00 0.90
CA GLU A 44 3.27 -6.70 0.93
C GLU A 44 4.76 -6.88 0.62
N SER A 45 5.44 -7.84 1.27
CA SER A 45 6.87 -8.08 1.07
C SER A 45 7.18 -8.40 -0.40
N VAL A 46 6.40 -9.29 -1.03
CA VAL A 46 6.61 -9.68 -2.43
C VAL A 46 6.41 -8.51 -3.40
N ASN A 47 5.34 -7.71 -3.19
CA ASN A 47 5.05 -6.57 -4.06
C ASN A 47 6.08 -5.44 -3.88
N THR A 48 6.48 -5.14 -2.64
CA THR A 48 7.48 -4.11 -2.36
C THR A 48 8.87 -4.50 -2.85
N GLU A 49 9.26 -5.77 -2.76
CA GLU A 49 10.53 -6.28 -3.30
C GLU A 49 10.63 -6.06 -4.82
N PHE A 50 9.54 -6.32 -5.55
CA PHE A 50 9.49 -6.06 -6.99
C PHE A 50 9.74 -4.56 -7.30
N ARG A 51 9.07 -3.66 -6.58
CA ARG A 51 9.24 -2.21 -6.75
C ARG A 51 10.61 -1.69 -6.33
N LEU A 52 11.21 -2.28 -5.29
CA LEU A 52 12.57 -1.95 -4.88
C LEU A 52 13.59 -2.35 -5.95
N ASN A 53 13.41 -3.50 -6.61
CA ASN A 53 14.25 -3.92 -7.73
C ASN A 53 14.10 -2.98 -8.95
N GLU A 54 12.89 -2.50 -9.23
CA GLU A 54 12.66 -1.46 -10.25
C GLU A 54 13.44 -0.17 -9.92
N LEU A 55 13.36 0.31 -8.68
CA LEU A 55 14.09 1.51 -8.23
C LEU A 55 15.61 1.33 -8.25
N ALA A 56 16.11 0.14 -7.94
CA ALA A 56 17.54 -0.15 -8.00
C ALA A 56 18.07 -0.07 -9.44
N THR A 57 17.24 -0.44 -10.43
CA THR A 57 17.60 -0.42 -11.85
C THR A 57 17.38 0.96 -12.49
N ASN A 58 16.27 1.61 -12.14
CA ASN A 58 15.86 2.90 -12.68
C ASN A 58 15.35 3.82 -11.55
N PRO A 59 16.26 4.51 -10.84
CA PRO A 59 15.89 5.37 -9.74
C PRO A 59 14.92 6.48 -10.16
N LEU A 60 13.99 6.83 -9.28
CA LEU A 60 13.14 8.00 -9.51
C LEU A 60 14.00 9.27 -9.48
N PRO A 61 13.84 10.18 -10.45
CA PRO A 61 14.52 11.47 -10.42
C PRO A 61 13.93 12.33 -9.30
N GLY A 62 14.80 12.99 -8.53
CA GLY A 62 14.40 13.93 -7.49
C GLY A 62 15.56 14.46 -6.68
N ASN A 63 15.25 15.38 -5.76
CA ASN A 63 16.26 16.16 -5.02
C ASN A 63 16.45 15.69 -3.56
N PHE A 64 16.02 14.46 -3.24
CA PHE A 64 16.00 13.92 -1.87
C PHE A 64 15.26 14.79 -0.84
N ASP A 65 14.26 15.53 -1.32
CA ASP A 65 13.37 16.32 -0.49
C ASP A 65 12.12 15.51 -0.07
N TYR A 66 11.21 16.16 0.65
CA TYR A 66 9.97 15.54 1.09
C TYR A 66 9.07 15.09 -0.08
N ALA A 67 9.08 15.79 -1.21
CA ALA A 67 8.30 15.40 -2.38
C ALA A 67 8.88 14.12 -3.01
N HIS A 68 10.21 14.04 -3.10
CA HIS A 68 10.91 12.86 -3.60
C HIS A 68 10.69 11.65 -2.67
N MET A 69 10.78 11.84 -1.36
CA MET A 69 10.48 10.78 -0.38
C MET A 69 9.07 10.22 -0.56
N LYS A 70 8.06 11.08 -0.70
CA LYS A 70 6.67 10.64 -0.95
C LYS A 70 6.53 9.90 -2.28
N ALA A 71 7.26 10.32 -3.32
CA ALA A 71 7.25 9.64 -4.61
C ALA A 71 7.85 8.23 -4.50
N ILE A 72 8.97 8.08 -3.79
CA ILE A 72 9.59 6.78 -3.50
C ILE A 72 8.63 5.90 -2.67
N HIS A 73 8.08 6.44 -1.57
CA HIS A 73 7.13 5.71 -0.74
C HIS A 73 5.92 5.22 -1.54
N ARG A 74 5.32 6.11 -2.36
CA ARG A 74 4.23 5.72 -3.24
C ARG A 74 4.67 4.62 -4.20
N HIS A 75 5.82 4.75 -4.84
CA HIS A 75 6.29 3.75 -5.79
C HIS A 75 6.50 2.36 -5.15
N ILE A 76 7.01 2.32 -3.93
CA ILE A 76 7.23 1.06 -3.19
C ILE A 76 5.90 0.38 -2.84
N PHE A 77 4.90 1.15 -2.38
CA PHE A 77 3.67 0.62 -1.80
C PHE A 77 2.42 0.74 -2.68
N GLN A 78 2.54 1.23 -3.92
CA GLN A 78 1.41 1.53 -4.81
C GLN A 78 0.52 0.33 -5.14
N ASP A 79 1.04 -0.89 -5.06
CA ASP A 79 0.26 -2.11 -5.33
C ASP A 79 -0.34 -2.72 -4.05
N VAL A 80 -0.07 -2.13 -2.89
CA VAL A 80 -0.54 -2.61 -1.58
C VAL A 80 -1.59 -1.67 -1.00
N TYR A 81 -1.41 -0.34 -1.12
CA TYR A 81 -2.25 0.68 -0.47
C TYR A 81 -2.72 1.77 -1.44
N GLU A 82 -3.87 2.40 -1.14
CA GLU A 82 -4.45 3.54 -1.90
C GLU A 82 -3.78 4.91 -1.64
#